data_AF-A0A1B3E5Z7-F1
#
_entry.id   AF-A0A1B3E5Z7-F1
#
_cell.length_a   1.000
_cell.length_b   1.000
_cell.length_c   1.000
_cell.angle_alpha   90.00
_cell.angle_beta   90.00
_cell.angle_gamma   90.00
#
_symmetry.space_group_name_H-M   'P 1'
#
loop_
_entity.id
_entity.type
_entity.pdbx_description
1 polymer ?
#
loop_
_entity_poly.entity_id
_entity_poly.type
_entity_poly.pdbx_seq_one_letter_code
_entity_poly.pdbx_strand_id
1 'polypeptide(L)'
;MNRLPYVATGCRPVNWQLDQIVNELRDARAQWRSQHGRLQDRGGRELPSRITVGHIIEALSGALFPMRLGPADLREESEDFYVGHTLDVALNALAGEVRRELSYAARHNGASGDDIACQAIEIVKGFAATLPKLRVLLDTDVLAAFQGDPAARSVDEVLICYPGVHAVIHHRLAHYFYKAGLPLLARMIAEIAHSATGIDIHPGAQIGRSFFIDHGTGVVIGETAIIGERVRIYQAVTLGAKRFPADEEGNLQKGQPRHPIVEDDVVIYAGATILGRITIGKGSTIGGNVWLTRSVPPESNITQANLQNESGV
;
A
#
# COMPACT_ATOMS: atom_id res chain seq x y z
N MET A 1 35.51 64.74 -1.71
CA MET A 1 35.05 63.34 -1.63
C MET A 1 34.15 63.21 -0.41
N ASN A 2 32.83 63.35 -0.59
CA ASN A 2 31.84 63.13 0.48
C ASN A 2 31.57 61.63 0.60
N ARG A 3 31.96 61.03 1.74
CA ARG A 3 31.52 59.69 2.12
C ARG A 3 30.10 59.79 2.69
N LEU A 4 29.17 59.05 2.08
CA LEU A 4 27.83 58.82 2.63
C LEU A 4 27.93 58.00 3.93
N PRO A 5 27.09 58.24 4.94
CA PRO A 5 27.07 57.45 6.16
C PRO A 5 26.41 56.09 5.91
N TYR A 6 27.13 55.02 6.25
CA TYR A 6 26.64 53.65 6.25
C TYR A 6 25.58 53.48 7.37
N VAL A 7 24.31 53.42 6.99
CA VAL A 7 23.23 53.06 7.93
C VAL A 7 23.22 51.54 8.05
N ALA A 8 23.82 51.02 9.13
CA ALA A 8 23.64 49.64 9.52
C ALA A 8 22.18 49.44 9.95
N THR A 9 21.35 48.93 9.04
CA THR A 9 20.03 48.38 9.38
C THR A 9 20.23 47.08 10.16
N GLY A 10 20.52 47.21 11.45
CA GLY A 10 20.55 46.08 12.36
C GLY A 10 19.17 45.42 12.38
N CYS A 11 19.05 44.25 11.75
CA CYS A 11 17.85 43.43 11.85
C CYS A 11 17.67 43.11 13.34
N ARG A 12 16.52 43.49 13.92
CA ARG A 12 16.22 43.13 15.32
C ARG A 12 16.28 41.60 15.46
N PRO A 13 16.77 41.06 16.60
CA PRO A 13 16.75 39.62 16.81
C PRO A 13 15.30 39.12 16.68
N VAL A 14 15.10 38.11 15.83
CA VAL A 14 13.78 37.58 15.54
C VAL A 14 13.21 36.94 16.80
N ASN A 15 12.09 37.46 17.28
CA ASN A 15 11.31 36.85 18.35
C ASN A 15 10.08 36.18 17.74
N TRP A 16 10.11 34.85 17.67
CA TRP A 16 9.07 34.02 17.09
C TRP A 16 7.84 33.83 17.98
N GLN A 17 7.82 34.39 19.20
CA GLN A 17 6.71 34.26 20.15
C GLN A 17 6.31 32.80 20.44
N LEU A 18 7.31 31.91 20.52
CA LEU A 18 7.09 30.46 20.62
C LEU A 18 6.22 30.06 21.80
N ASP A 19 6.36 30.73 22.95
CA ASP A 19 5.55 30.40 24.14
C ASP A 19 4.06 30.61 23.90
N GLN A 20 3.69 31.71 23.24
CA GLN A 20 2.30 31.98 22.88
C GLN A 20 1.79 30.91 21.90
N ILE A 21 2.54 30.66 20.83
CA ILE A 21 2.18 29.66 19.80
C ILE A 21 2.01 28.27 20.43
N VAL A 22 2.93 27.85 21.30
CA VAL A 22 2.88 26.54 21.96
C VAL A 22 1.66 26.41 22.87
N ASN A 23 1.29 27.49 23.58
CA ASN A 23 0.11 27.51 24.43
C ASN A 23 -1.18 27.45 23.60
N GLU A 24 -1.32 28.27 22.57
CA GLU A 24 -2.49 28.22 21.68
C GLU A 24 -2.64 26.85 21.00
N LEU A 25 -1.53 26.26 20.54
CA LEU A 25 -1.54 24.90 20.00
C LEU A 25 -1.91 23.84 21.05
N ARG A 26 -1.53 24.03 22.32
CA ARG A 26 -1.93 23.14 23.42
C ARG A 26 -3.43 23.19 23.63
N ASP A 27 -4.00 24.39 23.65
CA ASP A 27 -5.44 24.59 23.86
C ASP A 27 -6.24 24.02 22.69
N ALA A 28 -5.81 24.25 21.45
CA ALA A 28 -6.41 23.65 20.26
C ALA A 28 -6.41 22.11 20.34
N ARG A 29 -5.29 21.48 20.77
CA ARG A 29 -5.23 20.03 20.98
C ARG A 29 -6.16 19.56 22.10
N ALA A 30 -6.25 20.30 23.20
CA ALA A 30 -7.10 19.93 24.33
C ALA A 30 -8.59 20.01 23.95
N GLN A 31 -8.99 21.06 23.22
CA GLN A 31 -10.35 21.25 22.73
C GLN A 31 -10.75 20.16 21.73
N TRP A 32 -9.89 19.83 20.77
CA TRP A 32 -10.17 18.75 19.82
C TRP A 32 -10.37 17.40 20.52
N ARG A 33 -9.51 17.09 21.49
CA ARG A 33 -9.59 15.84 22.27
C ARG A 33 -10.88 15.74 23.09
N SER A 34 -11.28 16.82 23.76
CA SER A 34 -12.51 16.82 24.57
C SER A 34 -13.75 16.65 23.70
N GLN A 35 -13.82 17.31 22.54
CA GLN A 35 -14.93 17.21 21.60
C GLN A 35 -15.08 15.82 20.97
N HIS A 36 -13.97 15.09 20.81
CA HIS A 36 -13.96 13.76 20.18
C HIS A 36 -13.83 12.61 21.19
N GLY A 37 -14.13 12.84 22.47
CA GLY A 37 -14.11 11.80 23.51
C GLY A 37 -12.74 11.18 23.79
N ARG A 38 -11.64 11.78 23.32
CA ARG A 38 -10.26 11.31 23.52
C ARG A 38 -9.67 11.87 24.81
N LEU A 39 -10.36 11.65 25.93
CA LEU A 39 -10.11 12.39 27.16
C LEU A 39 -8.81 12.04 27.90
N GLN A 40 -8.01 11.08 27.45
CA GLN A 40 -6.58 11.00 27.82
C GLN A 40 -5.83 9.92 27.03
N ASP A 41 -4.74 10.31 26.36
CA ASP A 41 -3.61 9.42 26.02
C ASP A 41 -2.88 9.03 27.32
N ARG A 42 -3.57 8.36 28.25
CA ARG A 42 -3.10 7.98 29.60
C ARG A 42 -2.02 6.89 29.46
N GLY A 43 -0.81 7.25 29.01
CA GLY A 43 0.36 6.34 29.06
C GLY A 43 1.24 6.25 27.81
N GLY A 44 1.03 7.06 26.76
CA GLY A 44 1.96 7.14 25.61
C GLY A 44 1.29 6.97 24.24
N ARG A 45 2.08 6.68 23.21
CA ARG A 45 1.61 6.55 21.81
C ARG A 45 0.68 5.33 21.64
N GLU A 46 -0.58 5.58 21.32
CA GLU A 46 -1.61 4.54 21.25
C GLU A 46 -1.74 3.88 19.87
N LEU A 47 -1.45 4.62 18.80
CA LEU A 47 -1.58 4.16 17.42
C LEU A 47 -0.24 3.73 16.82
N PRO A 48 -0.26 2.84 15.81
CA PRO A 48 0.92 2.52 15.03
C PRO A 48 1.60 3.75 14.43
N SER A 49 2.90 3.62 14.16
CA SER A 49 3.80 4.64 13.68
C SER A 49 4.12 4.42 12.21
N ARG A 50 3.64 5.31 11.33
CA ARG A 50 3.91 5.23 9.89
C ARG A 50 5.41 5.16 9.58
N ILE A 51 6.22 5.94 10.30
CA ILE A 51 7.68 5.96 10.12
C ILE A 51 8.28 4.59 10.50
N THR A 52 7.88 4.05 11.65
CA THR A 52 8.37 2.75 12.13
C THR A 52 7.95 1.61 11.21
N VAL A 53 6.69 1.63 10.75
CA VAL A 53 6.16 0.67 9.77
C VAL A 53 6.95 0.74 8.47
N GLY A 54 7.30 1.94 7.98
CA GLY A 54 8.17 2.11 6.81
C GLY A 54 9.51 1.39 6.98
N HIS A 55 10.23 1.67 8.07
CA HIS A 55 11.52 1.01 8.35
C HIS A 55 11.39 -0.52 8.50
N ILE A 56 10.29 -1.01 9.09
CA ILE A 56 10.04 -2.45 9.20
C ILE A 56 9.89 -3.07 7.81
N ILE A 57 9.12 -2.45 6.91
CA ILE A 57 8.89 -2.99 5.57
C ILE A 57 10.16 -2.94 4.71
N GLU A 58 10.97 -1.88 4.84
CA GLU A 58 12.29 -1.80 4.21
C GLU A 58 13.20 -2.93 4.71
N ALA A 59 13.28 -3.14 6.02
CA ALA A 59 14.09 -4.20 6.63
C ALA A 59 13.62 -5.60 6.21
N LEU A 60 12.31 -5.85 6.18
CA LEU A 60 11.74 -7.12 5.70
C LEU A 60 12.05 -7.34 4.23
N SER A 61 11.91 -6.31 3.38
CA SER A 61 12.23 -6.39 1.95
C SER A 61 13.72 -6.69 1.74
N GLY A 62 14.59 -6.04 2.51
CA GLY A 62 16.02 -6.33 2.56
C GLY A 62 16.31 -7.77 3.00
N ALA A 63 15.64 -8.29 4.03
CA ALA A 63 15.84 -9.67 4.47
C ALA A 63 15.32 -10.72 3.47
N LEU A 64 14.26 -10.41 2.71
CA LEU A 64 13.75 -11.28 1.64
C LEU A 64 14.66 -11.28 0.40
N PHE A 65 15.34 -10.16 0.14
CA PHE A 65 16.22 -9.99 -1.02
C PHE A 65 17.57 -9.34 -0.62
N PRO A 66 18.39 -10.01 0.20
CA PRO A 66 19.54 -9.41 0.89
C PRO A 66 20.56 -8.79 -0.07
N MET A 67 20.95 -9.50 -1.12
CA MET A 67 21.98 -9.02 -2.05
C MET A 67 21.49 -7.95 -3.04
N ARG A 68 20.20 -7.56 -2.99
CA ARG A 68 19.61 -6.58 -3.92
C ARG A 68 18.97 -5.38 -3.20
N LEU A 69 18.19 -5.66 -2.18
CA LEU A 69 17.46 -4.67 -1.39
C LEU A 69 18.05 -4.48 0.02
N GLY A 70 19.09 -5.25 0.37
CA GLY A 70 19.85 -5.06 1.61
C GLY A 70 20.97 -4.02 1.46
N PRO A 71 21.85 -3.91 2.48
CA PRO A 71 22.97 -2.98 2.51
C PRO A 71 23.91 -3.17 1.32
N ALA A 72 24.42 -2.05 0.78
CA ALA A 72 25.31 -2.05 -0.38
C ALA A 72 26.69 -2.71 -0.13
N ASP A 73 27.08 -2.85 1.14
CA ASP A 73 28.32 -3.48 1.59
C ASP A 73 28.15 -4.94 2.05
N LEU A 74 26.93 -5.50 1.90
CA LEU A 74 26.67 -6.90 2.23
C LEU A 74 27.46 -7.84 1.32
N ARG A 75 28.05 -8.87 1.90
CA ARG A 75 28.75 -9.94 1.19
C ARG A 75 28.05 -11.27 1.40
N GLU A 76 28.17 -12.16 0.43
CA GLU A 76 27.54 -13.48 0.42
C GLU A 76 27.89 -14.29 1.69
N GLU A 77 29.13 -14.21 2.19
CA GLU A 77 29.56 -14.95 3.38
C GLU A 77 28.90 -14.46 4.68
N SER A 78 28.28 -13.27 4.65
CA SER A 78 27.61 -12.64 5.79
C SER A 78 26.08 -12.54 5.61
N GLU A 79 25.55 -13.10 4.52
CA GLU A 79 24.14 -13.00 4.13
C GLU A 79 23.22 -13.56 5.22
N ASP A 80 23.47 -14.79 5.69
CA ASP A 80 22.63 -15.43 6.71
C ASP A 80 22.64 -14.68 8.05
N PHE A 81 23.79 -14.11 8.43
CA PHE A 81 23.89 -13.29 9.65
C PHE A 81 23.07 -12.00 9.52
N TYR A 82 23.15 -11.35 8.36
CA TYR A 82 22.34 -10.17 8.06
C TYR A 82 20.85 -10.50 8.09
N VAL A 83 20.43 -11.59 7.42
CA VAL A 83 19.02 -12.01 7.38
C VAL A 83 18.50 -12.30 8.79
N GLY A 84 19.22 -13.10 9.58
CA GLY A 84 18.81 -13.44 10.94
C GLY A 84 18.68 -12.22 11.85
N HIS A 85 19.68 -11.33 11.85
CA HIS A 85 19.65 -10.10 12.64
C HIS A 85 18.53 -9.15 12.22
N THR A 86 18.39 -8.92 10.91
CA THR A 86 17.41 -7.99 10.36
C THR A 86 15.99 -8.46 10.64
N LEU A 87 15.72 -9.76 10.49
CA LEU A 87 14.43 -10.34 10.82
C LEU A 87 14.10 -10.22 12.31
N ASP A 88 15.05 -10.51 13.20
CA ASP A 88 14.82 -10.37 14.64
C ASP A 88 14.43 -8.92 15.01
N VAL A 89 15.19 -7.93 14.54
CA VAL A 89 14.91 -6.52 14.81
C VAL A 89 13.55 -6.10 14.22
N ALA A 90 13.29 -6.44 12.96
CA ALA A 90 12.06 -6.05 12.27
C ALA A 90 10.81 -6.70 12.87
N LEU A 91 10.86 -7.99 13.22
CA LEU A 91 9.73 -8.72 13.80
C LEU A 91 9.43 -8.26 15.24
N ASN A 92 10.44 -7.96 16.04
CA ASN A 92 10.24 -7.39 17.38
C ASN A 92 9.60 -5.99 17.31
N ALA A 93 10.07 -5.14 16.40
CA ALA A 93 9.47 -3.82 16.16
C ALA A 93 8.01 -3.96 15.68
N LEU A 94 7.76 -4.88 14.75
CA LEU A 94 6.42 -5.19 14.23
C LEU A 94 5.47 -5.67 15.33
N ALA A 95 5.91 -6.53 16.26
CA ALA A 95 5.09 -6.96 17.39
C ALA A 95 4.65 -5.78 18.25
N GLY A 96 5.51 -4.76 18.41
CA GLY A 96 5.16 -3.50 19.04
C GLY A 96 4.02 -2.77 18.33
N GLU A 97 4.07 -2.69 17.00
CA GLU A 97 3.06 -2.00 16.19
C GLU A 97 1.73 -2.76 16.11
N VAL A 98 1.77 -4.08 15.97
CA VAL A 98 0.58 -4.95 16.06
C VAL A 98 -0.10 -4.80 17.41
N ARG A 99 0.66 -4.82 18.51
CA ARG A 99 0.14 -4.63 19.86
C ARG A 99 -0.55 -3.27 20.03
N ARG A 100 -0.02 -2.20 19.41
CA ARG A 100 -0.64 -0.86 19.45
C ARG A 100 -2.01 -0.87 18.79
N GLU A 101 -2.12 -1.43 17.58
CA GLU A 101 -3.42 -1.53 16.90
C GLU A 101 -4.43 -2.37 17.67
N LEU A 102 -4.02 -3.55 18.16
CA LEU A 102 -4.91 -4.40 18.98
C LEU A 102 -5.36 -3.70 20.26
N SER A 103 -4.46 -3.00 20.94
CA SER A 103 -4.78 -2.20 22.15
C SER A 103 -5.77 -1.09 21.83
N TYR A 104 -5.58 -0.41 20.69
CA TYR A 104 -6.48 0.63 20.22
C TYR A 104 -7.88 0.05 19.94
N ALA A 105 -7.97 -1.07 19.22
CA ALA A 105 -9.24 -1.73 18.91
C ALA A 105 -9.96 -2.25 20.17
N ALA A 106 -9.24 -2.92 21.08
CA ALA A 106 -9.82 -3.48 22.31
C ALA A 106 -10.47 -2.39 23.18
N ARG A 107 -9.84 -1.22 23.30
CA ARG A 107 -10.40 -0.08 24.05
C ARG A 107 -11.68 0.46 23.42
N HIS A 108 -11.75 0.53 22.09
CA HIS A 108 -12.95 0.99 21.39
C HIS A 108 -14.10 -0.01 21.52
N ASN A 109 -13.79 -1.29 21.64
CA ASN A 109 -14.77 -2.37 21.78
C ASN A 109 -15.07 -2.75 23.25
N GLY A 110 -14.46 -2.10 24.23
CA GLY A 110 -14.66 -2.38 25.66
C GLY A 110 -14.10 -3.71 26.15
N ALA A 111 -13.14 -4.32 25.44
CA ALA A 111 -12.53 -5.60 25.79
C ALA A 111 -11.39 -5.46 26.84
N SER A 112 -11.20 -6.46 27.70
CA SER A 112 -10.06 -6.50 28.64
C SER A 112 -8.75 -6.76 27.89
N GLY A 113 -7.67 -6.11 28.36
CA GLY A 113 -6.39 -6.08 27.65
C GLY A 113 -5.41 -7.19 28.01
N ASP A 114 -5.83 -8.18 28.81
CA ASP A 114 -4.91 -9.08 29.52
C ASP A 114 -4.14 -10.05 28.59
N ASP A 115 -4.58 -10.22 27.33
CA ASP A 115 -3.95 -11.15 26.36
C ASP A 115 -3.43 -10.47 25.07
N ILE A 116 -3.48 -9.13 24.97
CA ILE A 116 -3.15 -8.41 23.73
C ILE A 116 -1.69 -8.60 23.33
N ALA A 117 -0.78 -8.67 24.31
CA ALA A 117 0.64 -8.87 24.05
C ALA A 117 0.93 -10.26 23.46
N CYS A 118 0.31 -11.30 24.00
CA CYS A 118 0.43 -12.66 23.47
C CYS A 118 -0.20 -12.77 22.08
N GLN A 119 -1.39 -12.20 21.89
CA GLN A 119 -2.05 -12.16 20.59
C GLN A 119 -1.18 -11.48 19.52
N ALA A 120 -0.55 -10.35 19.86
CA ALA A 120 0.37 -9.66 18.95
C ALA A 120 1.56 -10.54 18.56
N ILE A 121 2.16 -11.23 19.53
CA ILE A 121 3.28 -12.16 19.30
C ILE A 121 2.84 -13.32 18.39
N GLU A 122 1.68 -13.92 18.63
CA GLU A 122 1.20 -15.05 17.82
C GLU A 122 0.89 -14.65 16.37
N ILE A 123 0.30 -13.47 16.16
CA ILE A 123 0.10 -12.92 14.80
C ILE A 123 1.45 -12.75 14.10
N VAL A 124 2.45 -12.17 14.77
CA VAL A 124 3.77 -11.91 14.19
C VAL A 124 4.56 -13.20 13.95
N LYS A 125 4.46 -14.20 14.83
CA LYS A 125 5.02 -15.54 14.59
C LYS A 125 4.38 -16.19 13.36
N GLY A 126 3.05 -16.13 13.26
CA GLY A 126 2.32 -16.60 12.09
C GLY A 126 2.82 -15.92 10.81
N PHE A 127 3.00 -14.59 10.85
CA PHE A 127 3.53 -13.81 9.73
C PHE A 127 4.95 -14.25 9.36
N ALA A 128 5.85 -14.33 10.35
CA ALA A 128 7.24 -14.73 10.18
C ALA A 128 7.34 -16.12 9.52
N ALA A 129 6.50 -17.07 9.93
CA ALA A 129 6.43 -18.40 9.33
C ALA A 129 5.98 -18.40 7.85
N THR A 130 5.33 -17.34 7.37
CA THR A 130 4.96 -17.20 5.95
C THR A 130 6.07 -16.63 5.07
N LEU A 131 7.09 -15.97 5.65
CA LEU A 131 8.12 -15.25 4.89
C LEU A 131 8.82 -16.10 3.82
N PRO A 132 9.20 -17.37 4.06
CA PRO A 132 9.81 -18.20 3.02
C PRO A 132 8.88 -18.45 1.82
N LYS A 133 7.58 -18.67 2.06
CA LYS A 133 6.60 -18.86 0.99
C LYS A 133 6.32 -17.56 0.26
N LEU A 134 6.28 -16.44 1.00
CA LEU A 134 6.11 -15.12 0.43
C LEU A 134 7.28 -14.74 -0.49
N ARG A 135 8.51 -15.07 -0.09
CA ARG A 135 9.71 -14.90 -0.92
C ARG A 135 9.57 -15.62 -2.28
N VAL A 136 9.18 -16.90 -2.27
CA VAL A 136 8.97 -17.67 -3.51
C VAL A 136 7.84 -17.09 -4.35
N LEU A 137 6.76 -16.61 -3.72
CA LEU A 137 5.67 -15.95 -4.44
C LEU A 137 6.13 -14.67 -5.14
N LEU A 138 6.93 -13.85 -4.47
CA LEU A 138 7.47 -12.61 -5.05
C LEU A 138 8.41 -12.87 -6.22
N ASP A 139 9.19 -13.96 -6.22
CA ASP A 139 10.01 -14.34 -7.38
C ASP A 139 9.14 -14.52 -8.63
N THR A 140 7.91 -15.04 -8.49
CA THR A 140 7.01 -15.21 -9.62
C THR A 140 6.55 -13.88 -10.20
N ASP A 141 6.42 -12.84 -9.37
CA ASP A 141 6.02 -11.49 -9.80
C ASP A 141 7.20 -10.76 -10.47
N VAL A 142 8.40 -10.87 -9.90
CA VAL A 142 9.64 -10.34 -10.49
C VAL A 142 9.87 -10.97 -11.86
N LEU A 143 9.70 -12.30 -11.98
CA LEU A 143 9.84 -12.99 -13.24
C LEU A 143 8.77 -12.58 -14.25
N ALA A 144 7.52 -12.40 -13.81
CA ALA A 144 6.43 -11.94 -14.68
C ALA A 144 6.68 -10.52 -15.20
N ALA A 145 7.24 -9.64 -14.38
CA ALA A 145 7.65 -8.30 -14.78
C ALA A 145 8.80 -8.33 -15.80
N PHE A 146 9.85 -9.11 -15.53
CA PHE A 146 10.97 -9.28 -16.47
C PHE A 146 10.52 -9.84 -17.83
N GLN A 147 9.65 -10.85 -17.83
CA GLN A 147 9.12 -11.43 -19.08
C GLN A 147 8.08 -10.52 -19.75
N GLY A 148 7.41 -9.68 -18.97
CA GLY A 148 6.30 -8.84 -19.41
C GLY A 148 6.73 -7.52 -20.06
N ASP A 149 7.95 -7.06 -19.77
CA ASP A 149 8.54 -5.83 -20.31
C ASP A 149 9.76 -6.14 -21.19
N PRO A 150 9.65 -5.99 -22.53
CA PRO A 150 10.78 -6.17 -23.44
C PRO A 150 11.97 -5.22 -23.20
N ALA A 151 11.79 -4.13 -22.46
CA ALA A 151 12.86 -3.19 -22.12
C ALA A 151 13.69 -3.63 -20.89
N ALA A 152 13.19 -4.58 -20.10
CA ALA A 152 13.88 -5.09 -18.91
C ALA A 152 15.15 -5.87 -19.31
N ARG A 153 16.31 -5.50 -18.73
CA ARG A 153 17.59 -6.13 -19.09
C ARG A 153 17.96 -7.28 -18.15
N SER A 154 17.42 -7.29 -16.94
CA SER A 154 17.65 -8.35 -15.95
C SER A 154 16.55 -8.40 -14.89
N VAL A 155 16.42 -9.55 -14.22
CA VAL A 155 15.57 -9.69 -13.03
C VAL A 155 16.02 -8.79 -11.87
N ASP A 156 17.31 -8.48 -11.80
CA ASP A 156 17.89 -7.61 -10.77
C ASP A 156 17.47 -6.15 -10.97
N GLU A 157 17.52 -5.65 -12.21
CA GLU A 157 17.00 -4.33 -12.56
C GLU A 157 15.51 -4.21 -12.19
N VAL A 158 14.73 -5.24 -12.53
CA VAL A 158 13.31 -5.30 -12.20
C VAL A 158 13.08 -5.22 -10.70
N LEU A 159 13.78 -6.04 -9.91
CA LEU A 159 13.62 -6.06 -8.46
C LEU A 159 14.04 -4.74 -7.80
N ILE A 160 15.12 -4.12 -8.27
CA ILE A 160 15.72 -2.93 -7.64
C ILE A 160 14.89 -1.67 -7.91
N CYS A 161 14.35 -1.48 -9.12
CA CYS A 161 13.78 -0.18 -9.48
C CYS A 161 12.41 -0.20 -10.19
N TYR A 162 11.74 -1.34 -10.35
CA TYR A 162 10.39 -1.32 -10.95
C TYR A 162 9.34 -0.96 -9.89
N PRO A 163 8.58 0.13 -10.07
CA PRO A 163 7.60 0.59 -9.07
C PRO A 163 6.45 -0.40 -8.88
N GLY A 164 6.07 -1.14 -9.93
CA GLY A 164 5.09 -2.21 -9.86
C GLY A 164 5.50 -3.33 -8.90
N VAL A 165 6.75 -3.78 -8.97
CA VAL A 165 7.30 -4.80 -8.07
C VAL A 165 7.34 -4.28 -6.63
N HIS A 166 7.80 -3.04 -6.43
CA HIS A 166 7.81 -2.40 -5.12
C HIS A 166 6.41 -2.35 -4.47
N ALA A 167 5.38 -1.98 -5.24
CA ALA A 167 4.00 -1.95 -4.76
C ALA A 167 3.45 -3.35 -4.46
N VAL A 168 3.78 -4.35 -5.27
CA VAL A 168 3.35 -5.75 -5.05
C VAL A 168 4.00 -6.34 -3.80
N ILE A 169 5.29 -6.08 -3.54
CA ILE A 169 5.96 -6.48 -2.28
C ILE A 169 5.17 -5.97 -1.07
N HIS A 170 4.88 -4.66 -1.05
CA HIS A 170 4.12 -4.03 0.03
C HIS A 170 2.71 -4.60 0.15
N HIS A 171 2.01 -4.78 -0.97
CA HIS A 171 0.66 -5.34 -0.95
C HIS A 171 0.64 -6.75 -0.35
N ARG A 172 1.56 -7.63 -0.75
CA ARG A 172 1.57 -9.01 -0.23
C ARG A 172 1.90 -9.08 1.25
N LEU A 173 2.79 -8.20 1.75
CA LEU A 173 3.04 -8.03 3.19
C LEU A 173 1.79 -7.50 3.91
N ALA A 174 1.17 -6.44 3.39
CA ALA A 174 -0.02 -5.82 3.96
C ALA A 174 -1.24 -6.76 4.00
N HIS A 175 -1.40 -7.59 2.96
CA HIS A 175 -2.52 -8.51 2.81
C HIS A 175 -2.60 -9.53 3.95
N TYR A 176 -1.44 -9.99 4.46
CA TYR A 176 -1.40 -10.85 5.64
C TYR A 176 -2.06 -10.17 6.85
N PHE A 177 -1.64 -8.94 7.17
CA PHE A 177 -2.15 -8.21 8.32
C PHE A 177 -3.63 -7.85 8.18
N TYR A 178 -4.08 -7.54 6.96
CA TYR A 178 -5.51 -7.33 6.70
C TYR A 178 -6.32 -8.60 7.02
N LYS A 179 -5.86 -9.77 6.57
CA LYS A 179 -6.49 -11.07 6.89
C LYS A 179 -6.41 -11.43 8.38
N ALA A 180 -5.37 -10.97 9.07
CA ALA A 180 -5.21 -11.15 10.51
C ALA A 180 -6.06 -10.16 11.36
N GLY A 181 -6.90 -9.33 10.74
CA GLY A 181 -7.77 -8.39 11.45
C GLY A 181 -7.07 -7.10 11.90
N LEU A 182 -5.98 -6.71 11.23
CA LEU A 182 -5.22 -5.48 11.49
C LEU A 182 -5.35 -4.49 10.32
N PRO A 183 -6.56 -3.95 10.07
CA PRO A 183 -6.84 -3.13 8.89
C PRO A 183 -6.08 -1.80 8.88
N LEU A 184 -5.75 -1.21 10.04
CA LEU A 184 -5.02 0.06 10.10
C LEU A 184 -3.56 -0.15 9.70
N LEU A 185 -2.86 -1.11 10.31
CA LEU A 185 -1.48 -1.44 9.96
C LEU A 185 -1.37 -1.85 8.49
N ALA A 186 -2.26 -2.71 8.03
CA ALA A 186 -2.30 -3.14 6.63
C ALA A 186 -2.48 -1.95 5.67
N ARG A 187 -3.38 -1.01 6.01
CA ARG A 187 -3.60 0.19 5.18
C ARG A 187 -2.40 1.13 5.22
N MET A 188 -1.72 1.28 6.35
CA MET A 188 -0.50 2.09 6.44
C MET A 188 0.60 1.55 5.52
N ILE A 189 0.80 0.23 5.46
CA ILE A 189 1.76 -0.41 4.54
C ILE A 189 1.39 -0.12 3.08
N ALA A 190 0.11 -0.29 2.72
CA ALA A 190 -0.37 0.00 1.37
C ALA A 190 -0.17 1.47 0.97
N GLU A 191 -0.48 2.42 1.86
CA GLU A 191 -0.32 3.85 1.59
C GLU A 191 1.16 4.31 1.53
N ILE A 192 2.08 3.58 2.16
CA ILE A 192 3.52 3.80 1.97
C ILE A 192 3.92 3.48 0.53
N ALA A 193 3.49 2.33 0.00
CA ALA A 193 3.72 1.98 -1.41
C ALA A 193 3.04 2.96 -2.37
N HIS A 194 1.78 3.32 -2.10
CA HIS A 194 1.04 4.28 -2.90
C HIS A 194 1.79 5.62 -2.97
N SER A 195 2.23 6.15 -1.83
CA SER A 195 3.00 7.40 -1.77
C SER A 195 4.32 7.33 -2.55
N ALA A 196 4.96 6.16 -2.65
CA ALA A 196 6.23 5.99 -3.33
C ALA A 196 6.10 5.72 -4.84
N THR A 197 4.97 5.17 -5.28
CA THR A 197 4.83 4.59 -6.64
C THR A 197 3.65 5.16 -7.45
N GLY A 198 2.67 5.79 -6.79
CA GLY A 198 1.39 6.15 -7.39
C GLY A 198 0.46 4.96 -7.66
N ILE A 199 0.75 3.77 -7.12
CA ILE A 199 -0.06 2.55 -7.25
C ILE A 199 -0.83 2.34 -5.94
N ASP A 200 -2.15 2.49 -5.98
CA ASP A 200 -3.05 2.29 -4.83
C ASP A 200 -3.66 0.88 -4.88
N ILE A 201 -3.16 -0.04 -4.05
CA ILE A 201 -3.71 -1.38 -3.89
C ILE A 201 -4.27 -1.51 -2.48
N HIS A 202 -5.59 -1.64 -2.37
CA HIS A 202 -6.20 -1.89 -1.07
C HIS A 202 -5.67 -3.23 -0.50
N PRO A 203 -5.28 -3.31 0.78
CA PRO A 203 -4.67 -4.52 1.34
C PRO A 203 -5.62 -5.74 1.36
N GLY A 204 -6.93 -5.50 1.28
CA GLY A 204 -7.94 -6.56 1.15
C GLY A 204 -8.05 -7.20 -0.23
N ALA A 205 -7.49 -6.58 -1.28
CA ALA A 205 -7.53 -7.15 -2.63
C ALA A 205 -6.84 -8.53 -2.65
N GLN A 206 -7.41 -9.47 -3.41
CA GLN A 206 -6.85 -10.81 -3.56
C GLN A 206 -6.13 -10.90 -4.90
N ILE A 207 -4.84 -11.22 -4.89
CA ILE A 207 -4.00 -11.20 -6.08
C ILE A 207 -3.22 -12.52 -6.19
N GLY A 208 -3.41 -13.21 -7.31
CA GLY A 208 -2.72 -14.44 -7.68
C GLY A 208 -1.21 -14.25 -7.91
N ARG A 209 -0.54 -15.33 -8.30
CA ARG A 209 0.90 -15.33 -8.60
C ARG A 209 1.20 -14.72 -9.97
N SER A 210 2.47 -14.36 -10.20
CA SER A 210 2.92 -13.80 -11.48
C SER A 210 2.15 -12.55 -11.90
N PHE A 211 1.87 -11.67 -10.94
CA PHE A 211 1.15 -10.43 -11.17
C PHE A 211 2.13 -9.32 -11.55
N PHE A 212 1.84 -8.60 -12.63
CA PHE A 212 2.71 -7.55 -13.12
C PHE A 212 1.94 -6.23 -13.34
N ILE A 213 2.43 -5.16 -12.72
CA ILE A 213 2.00 -3.79 -13.00
C ILE A 213 3.13 -3.08 -13.74
N ASP A 214 2.89 -2.71 -14.99
CA ASP A 214 3.83 -1.95 -15.81
C ASP A 214 3.56 -0.45 -15.70
N HIS A 215 4.62 0.34 -15.51
CA HIS A 215 4.64 1.77 -15.17
C HIS A 215 3.88 2.15 -13.88
N GLY A 216 2.59 1.82 -13.80
CA GLY A 216 1.80 1.75 -12.58
C GLY A 216 1.19 3.05 -12.05
N THR A 217 1.74 4.23 -12.33
CA THR A 217 1.18 5.48 -11.79
C THR A 217 -0.31 5.65 -12.09
N GLY A 218 -1.12 5.88 -11.07
CA GLY A 218 -2.57 6.04 -11.16
C GLY A 218 -3.36 4.73 -11.16
N VAL A 219 -2.71 3.57 -10.98
CA VAL A 219 -3.43 2.30 -10.78
C VAL A 219 -4.18 2.33 -9.44
N VAL A 220 -5.45 1.92 -9.46
CA VAL A 220 -6.31 1.81 -8.28
C VAL A 220 -6.98 0.43 -8.25
N ILE A 221 -6.72 -0.35 -7.20
CA ILE A 221 -7.28 -1.70 -7.00
C ILE A 221 -8.04 -1.75 -5.67
N GLY A 222 -9.37 -1.89 -5.77
CA GLY A 222 -10.24 -1.79 -4.59
C GLY A 222 -10.28 -3.03 -3.69
N GLU A 223 -10.82 -2.83 -2.47
CA GLU A 223 -10.79 -3.80 -1.35
C GLU A 223 -11.24 -5.22 -1.68
N THR A 224 -12.27 -5.35 -2.51
CA THR A 224 -12.90 -6.66 -2.78
C THR A 224 -12.59 -7.16 -4.19
N ALA A 225 -11.56 -6.60 -4.82
CA ALA A 225 -11.08 -7.07 -6.12
C ALA A 225 -10.46 -8.46 -5.95
N ILE A 226 -10.68 -9.31 -6.95
CA ILE A 226 -10.07 -10.64 -7.05
C ILE A 226 -9.34 -10.67 -8.38
N ILE A 227 -8.04 -10.92 -8.36
CA ILE A 227 -7.17 -10.95 -9.52
C ILE A 227 -6.50 -12.32 -9.57
N GLY A 228 -6.66 -13.01 -10.69
CA GLY A 228 -6.10 -14.33 -10.96
C GLY A 228 -4.58 -14.31 -11.16
N GLU A 229 -4.08 -15.37 -11.77
CA GLU A 229 -2.66 -15.55 -12.04
C GLU A 229 -2.26 -14.93 -13.39
N ARG A 230 -1.00 -14.50 -13.53
CA ARG A 230 -0.44 -14.00 -14.81
C ARG A 230 -1.21 -12.80 -15.39
N VAL A 231 -1.83 -12.01 -14.52
CA VAL A 231 -2.53 -10.77 -14.91
C VAL A 231 -1.51 -9.64 -15.07
N ARG A 232 -1.67 -8.85 -16.14
CA ARG A 232 -0.88 -7.65 -16.41
C ARG A 232 -1.76 -6.40 -16.41
N ILE A 233 -1.31 -5.37 -15.69
CA ILE A 233 -1.99 -4.08 -15.59
C ILE A 233 -1.04 -2.95 -15.96
N TYR A 234 -1.51 -1.99 -16.74
CA TYR A 234 -0.76 -0.78 -17.10
C TYR A 234 -1.17 0.44 -16.25
N GLN A 235 -0.48 1.57 -16.42
CA GLN A 235 -0.75 2.82 -15.71
C GLN A 235 -2.21 3.29 -15.81
N ALA A 236 -2.68 4.03 -14.79
CA ALA A 236 -4.01 4.61 -14.71
C ALA A 236 -5.20 3.63 -14.81
N VAL A 237 -4.97 2.32 -14.64
CA VAL A 237 -6.06 1.34 -14.61
C VAL A 237 -6.81 1.41 -13.28
N THR A 238 -8.14 1.43 -13.34
CA THR A 238 -9.00 1.39 -12.15
C THR A 238 -9.82 0.10 -12.10
N LEU A 239 -9.65 -0.69 -11.04
CA LEU A 239 -10.52 -1.80 -10.65
C LEU A 239 -11.39 -1.37 -9.46
N GLY A 240 -12.44 -0.63 -9.78
CA GLY A 240 -13.21 0.18 -8.82
C GLY A 240 -14.65 -0.30 -8.58
N ALA A 241 -15.36 0.40 -7.69
CA ALA A 241 -16.77 0.17 -7.44
C ALA A 241 -17.64 1.09 -8.32
N LYS A 242 -18.76 0.60 -8.82
CA LYS A 242 -19.73 1.41 -9.58
C LYS A 242 -20.70 2.18 -8.68
N ARG A 243 -21.11 1.57 -7.57
CA ARG A 243 -22.07 2.09 -6.59
C ARG A 243 -21.70 1.60 -5.20
N PHE A 244 -21.98 2.41 -4.20
CA PHE A 244 -21.88 2.03 -2.79
C PHE A 244 -23.31 1.81 -2.28
N PRO A 245 -23.71 0.57 -1.94
CA PRO A 245 -25.02 0.32 -1.34
C PRO A 245 -25.12 1.12 -0.04
N ALA A 246 -26.23 1.82 0.18
CA ALA A 246 -26.53 2.44 1.47
C ALA A 246 -27.52 1.56 2.23
N ASP A 247 -27.47 1.55 3.55
CA ASP A 247 -28.54 0.98 4.39
C ASP A 247 -29.77 1.92 4.41
N GLU A 248 -30.82 1.49 5.11
CA GLU A 248 -32.08 2.25 5.21
C GLU A 248 -31.89 3.64 5.84
N GLU A 249 -30.78 3.85 6.55
CA GLU A 249 -30.41 5.09 7.23
C GLU A 249 -29.46 5.96 6.39
N GLY A 250 -29.08 5.51 5.18
CA GLY A 250 -28.21 6.24 4.26
C GLY A 250 -26.71 6.02 4.49
N ASN A 251 -26.31 5.14 5.42
CA ASN A 251 -24.90 4.82 5.65
C ASN A 251 -24.40 3.82 4.61
N LEU A 252 -23.19 4.02 4.11
CA LEU A 252 -22.59 3.09 3.14
C LEU A 252 -22.34 1.73 3.78
N GLN A 253 -22.91 0.69 3.18
CA GLN A 253 -22.69 -0.70 3.56
C GLN A 253 -21.23 -1.08 3.29
N LYS A 254 -20.52 -1.47 4.35
CA LYS A 254 -19.10 -1.84 4.31
C LYS A 254 -18.93 -3.32 3.99
N GLY A 255 -17.80 -3.69 3.40
CA GLY A 255 -17.40 -5.10 3.23
C GLY A 255 -18.07 -5.89 2.09
N GLN A 256 -19.18 -5.42 1.50
CA GLN A 256 -19.81 -6.18 0.41
C GLN A 256 -18.94 -6.28 -0.86
N PRO A 257 -18.97 -7.43 -1.56
CA PRO A 257 -18.29 -7.60 -2.84
C PRO A 257 -18.76 -6.59 -3.90
N ARG A 258 -17.92 -5.59 -4.22
CA ARG A 258 -18.27 -4.48 -5.13
C ARG A 258 -17.25 -4.12 -6.22
N HIS A 259 -16.06 -4.70 -6.17
CA HIS A 259 -15.00 -4.51 -7.17
C HIS A 259 -14.93 -5.70 -8.16
N PRO A 260 -14.20 -5.57 -9.29
CA PRO A 260 -14.14 -6.59 -10.32
C PRO A 260 -13.46 -7.89 -9.89
N ILE A 261 -13.76 -8.95 -10.62
CA ILE A 261 -13.01 -10.20 -10.68
C ILE A 261 -12.27 -10.20 -12.02
N VAL A 262 -10.95 -10.36 -11.99
CA VAL A 262 -10.08 -10.47 -13.16
C VAL A 262 -9.52 -11.89 -13.15
N GLU A 263 -9.89 -12.71 -14.12
CA GLU A 263 -9.41 -14.08 -14.22
C GLU A 263 -7.97 -14.15 -14.74
N ASP A 264 -7.43 -15.35 -14.84
CA ASP A 264 -6.05 -15.61 -15.26
C ASP A 264 -5.72 -15.03 -16.64
N ASP A 265 -4.44 -14.75 -16.89
CA ASP A 265 -3.91 -14.39 -18.21
C ASP A 265 -4.52 -13.12 -18.84
N VAL A 266 -5.22 -12.29 -18.05
CA VAL A 266 -5.84 -11.04 -18.51
C VAL A 266 -4.80 -9.92 -18.62
N VAL A 267 -4.89 -9.13 -19.69
CA VAL A 267 -4.11 -7.90 -19.88
C VAL A 267 -5.03 -6.68 -19.90
N ILE A 268 -4.73 -5.68 -19.07
CA ILE A 268 -5.51 -4.44 -18.96
C ILE A 268 -4.61 -3.24 -19.27
N TYR A 269 -4.83 -2.63 -20.43
CA TYR A 269 -4.04 -1.51 -20.93
C TYR A 269 -4.43 -0.16 -20.29
N ALA A 270 -3.53 0.80 -20.52
CA ALA A 270 -3.48 2.07 -19.80
C ALA A 270 -4.81 2.83 -19.78
N GLY A 271 -5.18 3.37 -18.61
CA GLY A 271 -6.37 4.20 -18.44
C GLY A 271 -7.71 3.45 -18.48
N ALA A 272 -7.72 2.13 -18.61
CA ALA A 272 -8.97 1.37 -18.56
C ALA A 272 -9.62 1.46 -17.18
N THR A 273 -10.94 1.69 -17.14
CA THR A 273 -11.73 1.80 -15.93
C THR A 273 -12.79 0.70 -15.89
N ILE A 274 -12.65 -0.23 -14.95
CA ILE A 274 -13.48 -1.42 -14.79
C ILE A 274 -14.21 -1.32 -13.45
N LEU A 275 -15.53 -1.15 -13.48
CA LEU A 275 -16.31 -0.81 -12.29
C LEU A 275 -17.42 -1.80 -11.99
N GLY A 276 -17.52 -2.18 -10.71
CA GLY A 276 -18.58 -3.02 -10.15
C GLY A 276 -18.16 -4.47 -9.99
N ARG A 277 -19.06 -5.28 -9.43
CA ARG A 277 -18.89 -6.73 -9.31
C ARG A 277 -19.13 -7.40 -10.69
N ILE A 278 -18.15 -7.27 -11.57
CA ILE A 278 -18.12 -7.87 -12.91
C ILE A 278 -16.92 -8.77 -13.07
N THR A 279 -16.96 -9.70 -14.03
CA THR A 279 -15.89 -10.65 -14.31
C THR A 279 -15.24 -10.33 -15.66
N ILE A 280 -13.91 -10.22 -15.68
CA ILE A 280 -13.10 -10.21 -16.89
C ILE A 280 -12.58 -11.61 -17.12
N GLY A 281 -13.11 -12.29 -18.13
CA GLY A 281 -12.82 -13.69 -18.38
C GLY A 281 -11.36 -13.96 -18.76
N LYS A 282 -10.90 -15.17 -18.45
CA LYS A 282 -9.51 -15.62 -18.66
C LYS A 282 -8.99 -15.28 -20.05
N GLY A 283 -7.73 -14.83 -20.13
CA GLY A 283 -7.04 -14.55 -21.41
C GLY A 283 -7.59 -13.33 -22.18
N SER A 284 -8.50 -12.56 -21.58
CA SER A 284 -9.04 -11.37 -22.23
C SER A 284 -8.04 -10.23 -22.26
N THR A 285 -8.13 -9.40 -23.29
CA THR A 285 -7.39 -8.15 -23.44
C THR A 285 -8.36 -6.98 -23.38
N ILE A 286 -8.12 -6.06 -22.44
CA ILE A 286 -8.85 -4.81 -22.31
C ILE A 286 -7.96 -3.68 -22.80
N GLY A 287 -8.36 -3.04 -23.90
CA GLY A 287 -7.66 -1.91 -24.51
C GLY A 287 -7.61 -0.67 -23.63
N GLY A 288 -6.73 0.26 -23.98
CA GLY A 288 -6.56 1.50 -23.22
C GLY A 288 -7.81 2.38 -23.26
N ASN A 289 -8.02 3.15 -22.20
CA ASN A 289 -9.16 4.07 -22.01
C ASN A 289 -10.55 3.42 -22.15
N VAL A 290 -10.64 2.09 -22.07
CA VAL A 290 -11.90 1.37 -22.10
C VAL A 290 -12.65 1.55 -20.78
N TRP A 291 -13.95 1.85 -20.84
CA TRP A 291 -14.85 1.94 -19.69
C TRP A 291 -15.78 0.73 -19.62
N LEU A 292 -15.59 -0.16 -18.64
CA LEU A 292 -16.35 -1.41 -18.50
C LEU A 292 -17.19 -1.45 -17.23
N THR A 293 -18.46 -1.80 -17.39
CA THR A 293 -19.41 -2.01 -16.28
C THR A 293 -20.24 -3.28 -16.44
N ARG A 294 -19.83 -4.19 -17.34
CA ARG A 294 -20.43 -5.50 -17.59
C ARG A 294 -19.32 -6.52 -17.76
N SER A 295 -19.58 -7.77 -17.37
CA SER A 295 -18.63 -8.87 -17.53
C SER A 295 -18.32 -9.13 -19.00
N VAL A 296 -17.13 -9.65 -19.26
CA VAL A 296 -16.70 -10.10 -20.59
C VAL A 296 -16.31 -11.58 -20.54
N PRO A 297 -16.69 -12.38 -21.55
CA PRO A 297 -16.33 -13.80 -21.58
C PRO A 297 -14.82 -13.99 -21.78
N PRO A 298 -14.27 -15.19 -21.50
CA PRO A 298 -12.88 -15.51 -21.77
C PRO A 298 -12.45 -15.22 -23.21
N GLU A 299 -11.15 -14.96 -23.41
CA GLU A 299 -10.50 -14.73 -24.70
C GLU A 299 -11.09 -13.53 -25.48
N SER A 300 -11.72 -12.59 -24.78
CA SER A 300 -12.28 -11.39 -25.40
C SER A 300 -11.19 -10.36 -25.71
N ASN A 301 -11.31 -9.65 -26.83
CA ASN A 301 -10.53 -8.45 -27.11
C ASN A 301 -11.46 -7.23 -27.15
N ILE A 302 -11.36 -6.37 -26.14
CA ILE A 302 -12.21 -5.19 -25.99
C ILE A 302 -11.39 -3.95 -26.31
N THR A 303 -11.72 -3.26 -27.40
CA THR A 303 -11.08 -2.01 -27.79
C THR A 303 -12.00 -0.82 -27.59
N GLN A 304 -11.45 0.39 -27.62
CA GLN A 304 -12.25 1.62 -27.65
C GLN A 304 -13.15 1.64 -28.90
N ALA A 305 -14.31 2.29 -28.80
CA ALA A 305 -15.19 2.49 -29.95
C ALA A 305 -14.53 3.41 -30.99
N ASN A 306 -14.72 3.11 -32.28
CA ASN A 306 -14.24 3.97 -33.35
C ASN A 306 -15.09 5.24 -33.46
N LEU A 307 -14.44 6.39 -33.58
CA LEU A 307 -15.10 7.65 -33.97
C LEU A 307 -15.56 7.54 -35.42
N GLN A 308 -16.87 7.63 -35.65
CA GLN A 308 -17.41 7.87 -36.99
C GLN A 308 -17.42 9.39 -37.23
N ASN A 309 -16.50 9.87 -38.06
CA ASN A 309 -16.57 11.24 -38.55
C ASN A 309 -17.54 11.26 -39.74
N GLU A 310 -18.75 11.78 -39.55
CA GLU A 310 -19.58 12.18 -40.68
C GLU A 310 -18.82 13.28 -41.43
N SER A 311 -18.33 12.94 -42.62
CA SER A 311 -17.83 13.93 -43.56
C SER A 311 -19.05 14.70 -44.05
N GLY A 312 -19.36 15.81 -43.39
CA GLY A 312 -20.43 16.72 -43.79
C GLY A 312 -20.23 17.10 -45.26
N VAL A 313 -21.23 16.77 -46.07
CA VAL A 313 -21.42 17.25 -47.44
C VAL A 313 -21.71 18.75 -47.42
#